data_AF-A0A0P8BTY3-F1
#
_entry.id   AF-A0A0P8BTY3-F1
#
_cell.length_a   1.000
_cell.length_b   1.000
_cell.length_c   1.000
_cell.angle_alpha   90.00
_cell.angle_beta   90.00
_cell.angle_gamma   90.00
#
_symmetry.space_group_name_H-M   'P 1'
#
loop_
_entity.id
_entity.type
_entity.pdbx_description
1 polymer ?
#
loop_
_entity_poly.entity_id
_entity_poly.type
_entity_poly.pdbx_seq_one_letter_code
_entity_poly.pdbx_strand_id
1 'polypeptide(L)'
;PDEILFCQSEGSYSWVVAQSGNRILVSKNLKHLEGILPDRQFFRIHHSYLVNVRRITVLDKSHSNVILDSGESLPLSRLRKKGFMETLKSTEKSG
;
A
#
# COMPACT_ATOMS: atom_id res chain seq x y z
N PRO A 1 -2.78 12.50 4.72
CA PRO A 1 -2.39 11.11 4.36
C PRO A 1 -3.59 10.24 3.98
N ASP A 2 -4.76 10.46 4.58
CA ASP A 2 -5.93 9.60 4.35
C ASP A 2 -6.38 9.55 2.89
N GLU A 3 -6.16 10.59 2.09
CA GLU A 3 -6.45 10.63 0.65
C GLU A 3 -5.46 9.83 -0.23
N ILE A 4 -4.33 9.37 0.33
CA ILE A 4 -3.34 8.59 -0.41
C ILE A 4 -3.81 7.13 -0.48
N LEU A 5 -3.84 6.59 -1.69
CA LEU A 5 -4.15 5.18 -1.97
C LEU A 5 -2.92 4.30 -1.80
N PHE A 6 -1.85 4.65 -2.51
CA PHE A 6 -0.58 3.91 -2.47
C PHE A 6 0.58 4.78 -2.97
N CYS A 7 1.79 4.28 -2.74
CA CYS A 7 3.00 4.78 -3.35
C CYS A 7 3.64 3.68 -4.20
N GLN A 8 4.13 4.06 -5.38
CA GLN A 8 4.79 3.17 -6.34
C GLN A 8 6.23 3.61 -6.58
N SER A 9 7.18 2.67 -6.58
CA SER A 9 8.59 3.01 -6.87
C SER A 9 8.80 3.35 -8.35
N GLU A 10 9.58 4.40 -8.61
CA GLU A 10 10.03 4.82 -9.94
C GLU A 10 11.55 5.10 -9.88
N GLY A 11 12.37 4.05 -9.96
CA GLY A 11 13.82 4.17 -9.74
C GLY A 11 14.15 4.67 -8.33
N SER A 12 14.86 5.81 -8.23
CA SER A 12 15.15 6.50 -6.96
C SER A 12 14.01 7.39 -6.46
N TYR A 13 12.94 7.54 -7.24
CA TYR A 13 11.76 8.33 -6.96
C TYR A 13 10.58 7.44 -6.57
N SER A 14 9.46 8.06 -6.23
CA SER A 14 8.20 7.35 -6.01
C SER A 14 7.02 8.19 -6.47
N TRP A 15 6.05 7.55 -7.10
CA TRP A 15 4.73 8.12 -7.31
C TRP A 15 3.92 8.01 -6.02
N VAL A 16 3.33 9.11 -5.58
CA VAL A 16 2.27 9.13 -4.56
C VAL A 16 0.95 9.27 -5.28
N VAL A 17 0.07 8.28 -5.16
CA VAL A 17 -1.22 8.22 -5.86
C VAL A 17 -2.34 8.51 -4.87
N ALA A 18 -3.17 9.51 -5.19
CA ALA A 18 -4.28 9.95 -4.37
C ALA A 18 -5.63 9.46 -4.94
N GLN A 19 -6.65 9.41 -4.08
CA GLN A 19 -8.01 8.97 -4.44
C GLN A 19 -8.65 9.80 -5.55
N SER A 20 -8.23 11.06 -5.71
CA SER A 20 -8.67 11.94 -6.81
C SER A 20 -8.16 11.51 -8.19
N GLY A 21 -7.31 10.48 -8.27
CA GLY A 21 -6.60 10.09 -9.49
C GLY A 21 -5.32 10.90 -9.74
N ASN A 22 -5.06 11.94 -8.95
CA ASN A 22 -3.83 12.71 -9.03
C ASN A 22 -2.64 11.86 -8.57
N ARG A 23 -1.52 11.98 -9.29
CA ARG A 23 -0.24 11.37 -8.93
C ARG A 23 0.86 12.42 -8.87
N ILE A 24 1.68 12.34 -7.83
CA ILE A 24 2.81 13.25 -7.61
C ILE A 24 4.09 12.43 -7.59
N LEU A 25 5.08 12.82 -8.40
CA LEU A 25 6.42 12.23 -8.33
C LEU A 25 7.23 12.93 -7.24
N VAL A 26 7.76 12.17 -6.29
CA VAL A 26 8.60 12.70 -5.22
C VAL A 26 10.02 12.17 -5.31
N SER A 27 11.00 13.00 -4.98
CA SER A 27 12.43 12.66 -4.88
C SER A 27 12.77 11.87 -3.62
N LYS A 28 11.90 10.91 -3.27
CA LYS A 28 12.02 10.00 -2.13
C LYS A 28 11.67 8.59 -2.61
N ASN A 29 12.45 7.62 -2.18
CA ASN A 29 12.16 6.21 -2.44
C ASN A 29 11.12 5.67 -1.44
N LEU A 30 10.59 4.47 -1.71
CA LEU A 30 9.60 3.84 -0.83
C LEU A 30 10.10 3.59 0.59
N LYS A 31 11.40 3.33 0.80
CA LYS A 31 11.96 3.14 2.15
C LYS A 31 11.88 4.42 2.97
N HIS A 32 12.11 5.57 2.34
CA HIS A 32 11.94 6.85 2.99
C HIS A 32 10.45 7.13 3.27
N LEU A 33 9.57 6.87 2.30
CA LEU A 33 8.12 7.06 2.49
C LEU A 33 7.56 6.16 3.60
N GLU A 34 8.00 4.91 3.66
CA GLU A 34 7.67 3.95 4.73
C GLU A 34 8.08 4.47 6.12
N GLY A 35 9.16 5.25 6.23
CA GLY A 35 9.61 5.81 7.51
C GLY A 35 8.94 7.13 7.93
N ILE A 36 8.15 7.77 7.06
CA ILE A 36 7.47 9.05 7.36
C ILE A 36 5.94 8.94 7.33
N LEU A 37 5.41 7.93 6.65
CA LEU A 37 3.98 7.67 6.60
C LEU A 37 3.54 6.88 7.84
N PRO A 38 2.30 7.04 8.32
CA PRO A 38 1.86 6.34 9.53
C PRO A 38 1.91 4.81 9.36
N ASP A 39 2.75 4.13 10.13
CA ASP A 39 2.96 2.67 10.07
C ASP A 39 1.68 1.83 10.25
N ARG A 40 0.68 2.38 10.94
CA ARG A 40 -0.63 1.72 11.12
C ARG A 40 -1.55 1.82 9.90
N GLN A 41 -1.24 2.73 8.98
CA GLN A 41 -2.03 2.96 7.77
C GLN A 41 -1.29 2.47 6.54
N PHE A 42 0.04 2.57 6.48
CA PHE A 42 0.82 2.22 5.30
C PHE A 42 1.62 0.95 5.53
N PHE A 43 1.48 0.00 4.61
CA PHE A 43 2.18 -1.28 4.67
C PHE A 43 2.87 -1.59 3.35
N ARG A 44 4.13 -2.01 3.40
CA ARG A 44 4.89 -2.36 2.20
C ARG A 44 4.58 -3.80 1.76
N ILE A 45 3.66 -3.92 0.80
CA ILE A 45 3.16 -5.19 0.24
C ILE A 45 4.04 -5.77 -0.88
N HIS A 46 4.85 -4.94 -1.53
CA HIS A 46 5.74 -5.33 -2.62
C HIS A 46 7.03 -4.53 -2.59
N HIS A 47 8.06 -4.97 -3.32
CA HIS A 47 9.28 -4.15 -3.44
C HIS A 47 8.99 -2.79 -4.11
N SER A 48 7.97 -2.75 -4.97
CA SER A 48 7.51 -1.54 -5.69
C SER A 48 6.25 -0.88 -5.14
N TYR A 49 5.64 -1.38 -4.06
CA TYR A 49 4.37 -0.84 -3.56
C TYR A 49 4.31 -0.73 -2.05
N LEU A 50 3.93 0.46 -1.59
CA LEU A 50 3.56 0.81 -0.21
C LEU A 50 2.09 1.24 -0.25
N VAL A 51 1.19 0.49 0.40
CA VAL A 51 -0.26 0.67 0.24
C VAL A 51 -0.89 1.21 1.52
N ASN A 52 -1.90 2.07 1.40
CA ASN A 52 -2.77 2.42 2.51
C ASN A 52 -3.74 1.27 2.79
N VAL A 53 -3.57 0.57 3.91
CA VAL A 53 -4.35 -0.63 4.26
C VAL A 53 -5.83 -0.33 4.46
N ARG A 54 -6.19 0.91 4.82
CA ARG A 54 -7.58 1.35 4.97
C ARG A 54 -8.34 1.45 3.64
N ARG A 55 -7.59 1.47 2.53
CA ARG A 55 -8.14 1.59 1.17
C ARG A 55 -8.31 0.25 0.48
N ILE A 56 -7.96 -0.85 1.15
CA ILE A 56 -8.05 -2.20 0.59
C ILE A 56 -9.46 -2.75 0.79
N THR A 57 -10.07 -3.19 -0.29
CA THR A 57 -11.42 -3.78 -0.30
C THR A 57 -11.39 -5.29 -0.44
N VAL A 58 -10.44 -5.83 -1.22
CA VAL A 58 -10.37 -7.27 -1.48
C VAL A 58 -8.93 -7.78 -1.41
N LEU A 59 -8.78 -8.98 -0.85
CA LEU A 59 -7.56 -9.77 -0.95
C LEU A 59 -7.76 -10.89 -1.97
N ASP A 60 -7.23 -10.70 -3.17
CA ASP A 60 -7.23 -11.73 -4.19
C ASP A 60 -6.13 -12.76 -3.88
N LYS A 61 -6.54 -13.83 -3.19
CA LYS A 61 -5.64 -14.91 -2.79
C LYS A 61 -5.15 -15.72 -4.00
N SER A 62 -5.94 -15.80 -5.07
CA SER A 62 -5.67 -16.58 -6.28
C SER A 62 -4.52 -15.94 -7.05
N HIS A 63 -4.58 -14.63 -7.27
CA HIS A 63 -3.55 -13.89 -8.01
C HIS A 63 -2.48 -13.28 -7.10
N SER A 64 -2.65 -13.39 -5.78
CA SER A 64 -1.79 -12.75 -4.77
C SER A 64 -1.71 -11.25 -4.98
N ASN A 65 -2.89 -10.62 -5.09
CA ASN A 65 -3.05 -9.18 -5.21
C ASN A 65 -3.92 -8.62 -4.08
N VAL A 66 -3.85 -7.31 -3.88
CA VAL A 66 -4.83 -6.54 -3.11
C VAL A 66 -5.58 -5.63 -4.09
N ILE A 67 -6.87 -5.45 -3.87
CA ILE A 67 -7.72 -4.54 -4.65
C ILE A 67 -8.09 -3.38 -3.76
N LEU A 68 -7.96 -2.16 -4.29
CA LEU A 68 -8.31 -0.92 -3.59
C LEU A 68 -9.76 -0.50 -3.83
N ASP A 69 -10.27 0.44 -3.03
CA ASP A 69 -11.59 1.07 -3.20
C ASP A 69 -11.74 1.83 -4.52
N SER A 70 -10.62 2.22 -5.12
CA SER A 70 -10.49 2.84 -6.45
C SER A 70 -10.55 1.83 -7.61
N GLY A 71 -10.39 0.54 -7.33
CA GLY A 71 -10.41 -0.55 -8.31
C GLY A 71 -9.02 -1.05 -8.73
N GLU A 72 -7.95 -0.37 -8.34
CA GLU A 72 -6.57 -0.76 -8.64
C GLU A 72 -6.21 -2.09 -7.98
N SER A 73 -5.62 -2.99 -8.77
CA SER A 73 -5.09 -4.27 -8.31
C SER A 73 -3.58 -4.19 -8.18
N LEU A 74 -3.07 -4.26 -6.94
CA LEU A 74 -1.65 -4.20 -6.64
C LEU A 74 -1.08 -5.57 -6.23
N PRO A 75 0.09 -5.97 -6.76
CA PRO A 75 0.68 -7.26 -6.42
C PRO A 75 1.16 -7.30 -4.97
N LEU A 76 0.86 -8.39 -4.29
CA LEU A 76 1.33 -8.71 -2.95
C LEU A 76 2.46 -9.76 -3.05
N SER A 77 3.66 -9.38 -2.62
CA SER A 77 4.80 -10.30 -2.60
C SER A 77 4.52 -11.50 -1.70
N ARG A 78 4.84 -12.71 -2.16
CA ARG A 78 4.76 -13.95 -1.36
C ARG A 78 5.44 -13.83 0.00
N LEU A 79 6.60 -13.17 0.04
CA LEU A 79 7.38 -12.97 1.27
C LEU A 79 6.66 -12.03 2.25
N ARG A 80 5.92 -11.05 1.74
CA ARG A 80 5.18 -10.06 2.54
C ARG A 80 3.78 -10.52 2.91
N LYS A 81 3.22 -11.50 2.18
CA LYS A 81 1.86 -12.02 2.37
C LYS A 81 1.59 -12.44 3.81
N LYS A 82 2.50 -13.19 4.45
CA LYS A 82 2.29 -13.67 5.83
C LYS A 82 2.12 -12.52 6.84
N GLY A 83 3.11 -11.61 6.91
CA GLY A 83 3.05 -10.47 7.84
C GLY A 83 1.93 -9.47 7.50
N PHE A 84 1.60 -9.33 6.23
CA PHE A 84 0.48 -8.51 5.80
C PHE A 84 -0.88 -9.05 6.29
N MET A 85 -1.10 -10.37 6.19
CA MET A 85 -2.32 -11.01 6.70
C MET A 85 -2.46 -10.88 8.23
N GLU A 86 -1.35 -10.90 8.98
CA GLU A 86 -1.35 -10.71 10.43
C GLU A 86 -1.70 -9.26 10.81
N THR A 87 -1.19 -8.29 10.04
CA THR A 87 -1.49 -6.87 10.21
C THR A 87 -2.99 -6.59 10.01
N LEU A 88 -3.58 -7.12 8.94
CA LEU A 88 -5.01 -6.89 8.62
C LEU A 88 -5.96 -7.44 9.70
N LYS A 89 -5.70 -8.64 10.21
CA LYS A 89 -6.50 -9.24 11.29
C LYS A 89 -6.46 -8.45 12.60
N SER A 90 -5.37 -7.69 12.81
CA SER A 90 -5.20 -6.87 14.01
C SER A 90 -5.98 -5.55 13.92
N THR A 91 -6.13 -5.00 12.71
CA THR A 91 -6.93 -3.79 12.46
C THR A 91 -8.44 -4.00 12.57
N GLU A 92 -8.95 -5.21 12.32
CA GLU A 92 -10.38 -5.53 12.46
C GLU A 92 -10.86 -5.60 13.93
N LYS A 93 -9.94 -5.67 14.90
CA LYS A 93 -10.27 -5.83 16.34
C LYS A 93 -10.27 -4.54 17.17
N SER A 94 -10.07 -3.38 16.54
CA SER A 94 -10.02 -2.08 17.23
C SER A 94 -11.11 -1.09 16.77
N GLY A 95 -12.17 -1.60 16.13
CA GLY A 95 -13.37 -0.84 15.75
C GLY A 95 -14.52 -1.14 16.69
#